data_AF-A0A172UE25-F1
#
_entry.id   AF-A0A172UE25-F1
#
_cell.length_a   1.000
_cell.length_b   1.000
_cell.length_c   1.000
_cell.angle_alpha   90.00
_cell.angle_beta   90.00
_cell.angle_gamma   90.00
#
_symmetry.space_group_name_H-M   'P 1'
#
loop_
_entity.id
_entity.type
_entity.pdbx_description
1 polymer ?
#
loop_
_entity_poly.entity_id
_entity_poly.type
_entity_poly.pdbx_seq_one_letter_code
_entity_poly.pdbx_strand_id
1 'polypeptide(L)'
;MNVLLTGATGFIGRAIVLALLDRGHRVTVCCRRPQRLRLQSPLITPLALDFAEASEIETWLPHLHGIDAIVNCVGIIAPSPGQSFRQLHSLSPIALFRAGTLAGVGKIVQISALGADGAAESAYHLSKKAADDALRELPVEWFVLQPSLVYGRGGRSHALFQVLAALPVHPLPDGGAPMLQPIQVDDVAAAVCRCLQTGCAGRRTIALVGLEPISYADWLQGLRARLGKAPAKPWYLSPAVASVSAALGGILGEPILNRANLAMLQRGSTADPAPLTALLGRPPRNAKRMFAEDATQAERWQAGLYLLRPLLGWTIAFVWLWSGVTSLLFYPHEANYALLAATGITGSAAPPTLYGLAALDIAVGLATLARIRLPALLLGQFAIVLAYSLVVAWRLPEFVVHPFGPLLKNLPFLMCLLVYRVLEGERP
;
A
#
# COMPACT_ATOMS: atom_id res chain seq x y z
N MET A 1 -5.62 10.67 -29.99
CA MET A 1 -4.51 9.70 -29.95
C MET A 1 -4.96 8.44 -29.25
N ASN A 2 -4.42 7.30 -29.70
CA ASN A 2 -4.47 6.00 -29.05
C ASN A 2 -3.23 5.85 -28.17
N VAL A 3 -3.44 5.73 -26.86
CA VAL A 3 -2.35 5.70 -25.87
C VAL A 3 -2.33 4.33 -25.19
N LEU A 4 -1.21 3.61 -25.26
CA LEU A 4 -1.00 2.44 -24.44
C LEU A 4 -0.47 2.87 -23.07
N LEU A 5 -1.24 2.60 -22.01
CA LEU A 5 -0.87 2.94 -20.64
C LEU A 5 -0.70 1.66 -19.81
N THR A 6 0.51 1.45 -19.29
CA THR A 6 0.78 0.42 -18.29
C THR A 6 0.65 1.01 -16.89
N GLY A 7 0.28 0.19 -15.90
CA GLY A 7 0.16 0.66 -14.50
C GLY A 7 -1.11 1.44 -14.18
N ALA A 8 -2.11 1.42 -15.06
CA ALA A 8 -3.37 2.17 -14.91
C ALA A 8 -4.20 1.82 -13.65
N THR A 9 -4.01 0.63 -13.08
CA THR A 9 -4.64 0.22 -11.82
C THR A 9 -4.01 0.86 -10.58
N GLY A 10 -2.82 1.45 -10.73
CA GLY A 10 -2.10 2.15 -9.67
C GLY A 10 -2.60 3.57 -9.44
N PHE A 11 -2.09 4.20 -8.38
CA PHE A 11 -2.47 5.55 -7.97
C PHE A 11 -2.21 6.62 -9.06
N ILE A 12 -0.98 6.70 -9.56
CA ILE A 12 -0.60 7.65 -10.61
C ILE A 12 -1.30 7.30 -11.93
N GLY A 13 -1.27 6.01 -12.32
CA GLY A 13 -1.89 5.53 -13.55
C GLY A 13 -3.37 5.87 -13.65
N ARG A 14 -4.15 5.72 -12.55
CA ARG A 14 -5.57 6.08 -12.55
C ARG A 14 -5.80 7.56 -12.82
N ALA A 15 -4.98 8.44 -12.23
CA ALA A 15 -5.06 9.87 -12.48
C ALA A 15 -4.71 10.21 -13.94
N ILE A 16 -3.70 9.54 -14.50
CA ILE A 16 -3.34 9.69 -15.92
C ILE A 16 -4.48 9.22 -16.83
N VAL A 17 -5.08 8.06 -16.58
CA VAL A 17 -6.23 7.60 -17.39
C VAL A 17 -7.33 8.66 -17.41
N LEU A 18 -7.74 9.14 -16.24
CA LEU A 18 -8.80 10.15 -16.14
C LEU A 18 -8.45 11.42 -16.92
N ALA A 19 -7.21 11.91 -16.79
CA ALA A 19 -6.76 13.11 -17.49
C ALA A 19 -6.66 12.93 -19.01
N LEU A 20 -6.34 11.72 -19.49
CA LEU A 20 -6.31 11.37 -20.90
C LEU A 20 -7.74 11.28 -21.48
N LEU A 21 -8.66 10.65 -20.76
CA LEU A 21 -10.06 10.52 -21.17
C LEU A 21 -10.76 11.87 -21.26
N ASP A 22 -10.51 12.75 -20.29
CA ASP A 22 -11.03 14.13 -20.26
C ASP A 22 -10.59 14.95 -21.50
N ARG A 23 -9.45 14.58 -22.10
CA ARG A 23 -8.93 15.17 -23.35
C ARG A 23 -9.34 14.40 -24.61
N GLY A 24 -10.24 13.42 -24.49
CA GLY A 24 -10.74 12.64 -25.62
C GLY A 24 -9.74 11.62 -26.19
N HIS A 25 -8.68 11.26 -25.46
CA HIS A 25 -7.78 10.20 -25.89
C HIS A 25 -8.42 8.82 -25.70
N ARG A 26 -8.11 7.89 -26.60
CA ARG A 26 -8.42 6.46 -26.43
C ARG A 26 -7.26 5.82 -25.68
N VAL A 27 -7.54 5.03 -24.65
CA VAL A 27 -6.53 4.48 -23.75
C VAL A 27 -6.60 2.96 -23.75
N THR A 28 -5.55 2.31 -24.26
CA THR A 28 -5.35 0.88 -24.09
C THR A 28 -4.69 0.64 -22.74
N VAL A 29 -5.44 0.07 -21.80
CA VAL A 29 -5.01 -0.12 -20.41
C VAL A 29 -4.43 -1.52 -20.21
N CYS A 30 -3.10 -1.60 -20.07
CA CYS A 30 -2.41 -2.84 -19.75
C CYS A 30 -2.55 -3.16 -18.25
N CYS A 31 -3.21 -4.27 -17.93
CA CYS A 31 -3.32 -4.75 -16.56
C CYS A 31 -3.50 -6.28 -16.47
N ARG A 32 -3.09 -6.86 -15.34
CA ARG A 32 -3.16 -8.31 -15.09
C ARG A 32 -4.57 -8.88 -15.08
N ARG A 33 -5.53 -8.12 -14.55
CA ARG A 33 -6.91 -8.56 -14.32
C ARG A 33 -7.87 -7.45 -14.74
N PRO A 34 -8.20 -7.34 -16.04
CA PRO A 34 -9.09 -6.29 -16.54
C PRO A 34 -10.46 -6.24 -15.86
N GLN A 35 -10.97 -7.37 -15.37
CA GLN A 35 -12.24 -7.44 -14.66
C GLN A 35 -12.26 -6.62 -13.37
N ARG A 36 -11.09 -6.24 -12.84
CA ARG A 36 -10.95 -5.41 -11.64
C ARG A 36 -10.84 -3.91 -11.96
N LEU A 37 -10.83 -3.52 -13.23
CA LEU A 37 -10.87 -2.11 -13.61
C LEU A 37 -12.22 -1.52 -13.18
N ARG A 38 -12.19 -0.64 -12.19
CA ARG A 38 -13.39 0.06 -11.71
C ARG A 38 -13.86 1.16 -12.67
N LEU A 39 -12.97 1.63 -13.53
CA LEU A 39 -13.26 2.70 -14.48
C LEU A 39 -13.76 2.09 -15.79
N GLN A 40 -15.00 2.44 -16.17
CA GLN A 40 -15.62 2.02 -17.43
C GLN A 40 -15.81 3.25 -18.32
N SER A 41 -15.35 3.17 -19.56
CA SER A 41 -15.51 4.20 -20.57
C SER A 41 -15.39 3.58 -21.96
N PRO A 42 -16.16 4.03 -22.96
CA PRO A 42 -16.03 3.56 -24.35
C PRO A 42 -14.68 3.92 -24.99
N LEU A 43 -13.91 4.79 -24.36
CA LEU A 43 -12.56 5.16 -24.79
C LEU A 43 -11.47 4.31 -24.14
N ILE A 44 -11.82 3.38 -23.23
CA ILE A 44 -10.88 2.44 -22.62
C ILE A 44 -10.94 1.09 -23.35
N THR A 45 -9.79 0.61 -23.79
CA THR A 45 -9.61 -0.76 -24.26
C THR A 45 -8.77 -1.53 -23.24
N PRO A 46 -9.32 -2.50 -22.50
CA PRO A 46 -8.52 -3.31 -21.59
C PRO A 46 -7.58 -4.25 -22.35
N LEU A 47 -6.32 -4.33 -21.92
CA LEU A 47 -5.33 -5.30 -22.36
C LEU A 47 -4.94 -6.21 -21.18
N ALA A 48 -5.29 -7.48 -21.26
CA ALA A 48 -4.95 -8.50 -20.27
C ALA A 48 -3.50 -8.97 -20.48
N LEU A 49 -2.56 -8.34 -19.78
CA LEU A 49 -1.14 -8.69 -19.84
C LEU A 49 -0.50 -8.45 -18.48
N ASP A 50 0.27 -9.44 -18.00
CA ASP A 50 1.10 -9.24 -16.81
C ASP A 50 2.40 -8.56 -17.17
N PHE A 51 2.54 -7.30 -16.73
CA PHE A 51 3.77 -6.54 -16.90
C PHE A 51 4.97 -7.22 -16.23
N ALA A 52 4.78 -8.07 -15.22
CA ALA A 52 5.86 -8.84 -14.61
C ALA A 52 6.36 -9.97 -15.51
N GLU A 53 5.60 -10.39 -16.51
CA GLU A 53 5.95 -11.49 -17.42
C GLU A 53 6.31 -10.98 -18.83
N ALA A 54 6.12 -9.68 -19.08
CA ALA A 54 6.31 -9.05 -20.39
C ALA A 54 7.71 -8.43 -20.56
N SER A 55 8.77 -9.22 -20.39
CA SER A 55 10.17 -8.81 -20.58
C SER A 55 10.71 -8.97 -22.00
N GLU A 56 9.94 -9.57 -22.90
CA GLU A 56 10.34 -9.79 -24.29
C GLU A 56 9.65 -8.80 -25.24
N ILE A 57 10.36 -8.37 -26.28
CA ILE A 57 9.85 -7.40 -27.26
C ILE A 57 8.63 -7.97 -27.99
N GLU A 58 8.70 -9.26 -28.32
CA GLU A 58 7.68 -10.05 -29.03
C GLU A 58 6.36 -10.10 -28.27
N THR A 59 6.40 -9.97 -26.94
CA THR A 59 5.19 -9.91 -26.10
C THR A 59 4.40 -8.62 -26.36
N TRP A 60 5.09 -7.53 -26.69
CA TRP A 60 4.49 -6.21 -26.86
C TRP A 60 4.06 -5.90 -28.29
N LEU A 61 4.82 -6.35 -29.28
CA LEU A 61 4.60 -6.02 -30.70
C LEU A 61 3.14 -6.22 -31.18
N PRO A 62 2.43 -7.32 -30.86
CA PRO A 62 1.04 -7.52 -31.30
C PRO A 62 0.05 -6.48 -30.78
N HIS A 63 0.40 -5.76 -29.72
CA HIS A 63 -0.47 -4.81 -29.02
C HIS A 63 -0.19 -3.35 -29.36
N LEU A 64 0.78 -3.08 -30.23
CA LEU A 64 1.24 -1.74 -30.56
C LEU A 64 0.70 -1.22 -31.91
N HIS A 65 -0.05 -2.04 -32.65
CA HIS A 65 -0.68 -1.60 -33.89
C HIS A 65 -1.67 -0.44 -33.64
N GLY A 66 -1.43 0.70 -34.31
CA GLY A 66 -2.26 1.89 -34.19
C GLY A 66 -2.13 2.64 -32.86
N ILE A 67 -1.11 2.33 -32.05
CA ILE A 67 -0.76 3.09 -30.84
C ILE A 67 0.11 4.28 -31.23
N ASP A 68 -0.33 5.49 -30.87
CA ASP A 68 0.39 6.73 -31.17
C ASP A 68 1.44 7.05 -30.10
N ALA A 69 1.17 6.64 -28.85
CA ALA A 69 2.06 6.91 -27.71
C ALA A 69 1.99 5.82 -26.63
N ILE A 70 3.11 5.62 -25.95
CA ILE A 70 3.21 4.75 -24.77
C ILE A 70 3.40 5.61 -23.52
N VAL A 71 2.67 5.30 -22.45
CA VAL A 71 2.92 5.83 -21.11
C VAL A 71 3.20 4.66 -20.17
N ASN A 72 4.40 4.59 -19.61
CA ASN A 72 4.74 3.60 -18.60
C ASN A 72 4.69 4.21 -17.20
N CYS A 73 3.76 3.73 -16.36
CA CYS A 73 3.69 4.13 -14.95
C CYS A 73 3.76 2.95 -13.97
N VAL A 74 4.25 1.80 -14.43
CA VAL A 74 4.50 0.67 -13.54
C VAL A 74 5.68 0.97 -12.62
N GLY A 75 5.47 0.76 -11.33
CA GLY A 75 6.50 0.90 -10.30
C GLY A 75 6.07 0.27 -8.98
N ILE A 76 7.05 -0.30 -8.28
CA ILE A 76 6.93 -0.81 -6.92
C ILE A 76 7.96 -0.11 -6.03
N ILE A 77 7.68 0.08 -4.75
CA ILE A 77 8.64 0.68 -3.79
C ILE A 77 9.40 -0.38 -2.98
N ALA A 78 8.89 -1.61 -2.97
CA ALA A 78 9.49 -2.76 -2.33
C ALA A 78 9.17 -4.02 -3.15
N PRO A 79 10.11 -4.98 -3.28
CA PRO A 79 9.83 -6.27 -3.90
C PRO A 79 8.80 -7.06 -3.10
N SER A 80 8.09 -7.95 -3.79
CA SER A 80 7.20 -8.94 -3.18
C SER A 80 7.37 -10.28 -3.91
N PRO A 81 6.87 -11.40 -3.37
CA PRO A 81 6.85 -12.67 -4.11
C PRO A 81 6.24 -12.47 -5.51
N GLY A 82 6.98 -12.87 -6.55
CA GLY A 82 6.60 -12.68 -7.96
C GLY A 82 6.80 -11.27 -8.54
N GLN A 83 7.30 -10.29 -7.78
CA GLN A 83 7.52 -8.92 -8.25
C GLN A 83 8.89 -8.40 -7.80
N SER A 84 9.82 -8.23 -8.74
CA SER A 84 11.16 -7.71 -8.48
C SER A 84 11.39 -6.35 -9.15
N PHE A 85 12.29 -5.55 -8.60
CA PHE A 85 12.73 -4.31 -9.24
C PHE A 85 13.32 -4.57 -10.62
N ARG A 86 14.18 -5.58 -10.77
CA ARG A 86 14.79 -5.93 -12.06
C ARG A 86 13.73 -6.18 -13.14
N GLN A 87 12.68 -6.93 -12.81
CA GLN A 87 11.63 -7.26 -13.77
C GLN A 87 10.75 -6.05 -14.09
N LEU A 88 10.23 -5.37 -13.06
CA LEU A 88 9.20 -4.33 -13.24
C LEU A 88 9.76 -2.93 -13.55
N HIS A 89 11.00 -2.63 -13.15
CA HIS A 89 11.60 -1.32 -13.38
C HIS A 89 12.61 -1.29 -14.51
N SER A 90 13.16 -2.45 -14.91
CA SER A 90 14.21 -2.51 -15.92
C SER A 90 13.78 -3.35 -17.12
N LEU A 91 13.66 -4.68 -17.00
CA LEU A 91 13.47 -5.56 -18.16
C LEU A 91 12.18 -5.27 -18.95
N SER A 92 11.03 -5.32 -18.28
CA SER A 92 9.73 -5.14 -18.92
C SER A 92 9.53 -3.75 -19.55
N PRO A 93 9.90 -2.63 -18.90
CA PRO A 93 9.82 -1.33 -19.55
C PRO A 93 10.81 -1.20 -20.72
N ILE A 94 12.03 -1.74 -20.63
CA ILE A 94 13.00 -1.72 -21.74
C ILE A 94 12.43 -2.46 -22.97
N ALA A 95 11.84 -3.64 -22.74
CA ALA A 95 11.19 -4.41 -23.80
C ALA A 95 10.04 -3.63 -24.45
N LEU A 96 9.18 -3.01 -23.64
CA LEU A 96 8.09 -2.16 -24.11
C LEU A 96 8.61 -0.97 -24.93
N PHE A 97 9.68 -0.29 -24.49
CA PHE A 97 10.21 0.87 -25.22
C PHE A 97 10.82 0.49 -26.56
N ARG A 98 11.57 -0.62 -26.60
CA ARG A 98 12.13 -1.18 -27.83
C ARG A 98 11.02 -1.63 -28.79
N ALA A 99 10.03 -2.35 -28.30
CA ALA A 99 8.87 -2.75 -29.09
C ALA A 99 8.09 -1.55 -29.63
N GLY A 100 7.87 -0.53 -28.80
CA GLY A 100 7.25 0.74 -29.19
C GLY A 100 8.00 1.43 -30.34
N THR A 101 9.32 1.51 -30.21
CA THR A 101 10.19 2.09 -31.24
C THR A 101 10.13 1.29 -32.54
N LEU A 102 10.19 -0.05 -32.47
CA LEU A 102 10.08 -0.93 -33.65
C LEU A 102 8.71 -0.83 -34.33
N ALA A 103 7.64 -0.66 -33.56
CA ALA A 103 6.28 -0.51 -34.06
C ALA A 103 5.98 0.90 -34.59
N GLY A 104 6.94 1.84 -34.53
CA GLY A 104 6.76 3.21 -35.02
C GLY A 104 5.92 4.10 -34.10
N VAL A 105 5.82 3.79 -32.80
CA VAL A 105 5.16 4.65 -31.82
C VAL A 105 5.88 6.00 -31.79
N GLY A 106 5.14 7.10 -31.91
CA GLY A 106 5.72 8.43 -32.04
C GLY A 106 6.32 8.96 -30.74
N LYS A 107 5.73 8.63 -29.58
CA LYS A 107 6.13 9.18 -28.27
C LYS A 107 6.11 8.15 -27.14
N ILE A 108 7.09 8.22 -26.25
CA ILE A 108 7.15 7.40 -25.04
C ILE A 108 7.32 8.28 -23.80
N VAL A 109 6.42 8.15 -22.83
CA VAL A 109 6.51 8.82 -21.52
C VAL A 109 6.78 7.78 -20.45
N GLN A 110 7.90 7.92 -19.76
CA GLN A 110 8.32 7.09 -18.65
C GLN A 110 8.11 7.84 -17.33
N ILE A 111 7.31 7.29 -16.43
CA ILE A 111 7.25 7.75 -15.04
C ILE A 111 8.38 7.07 -14.27
N SER A 112 9.43 7.84 -13.98
CA SER A 112 10.60 7.41 -13.21
C SER A 112 10.47 7.80 -11.73
N ALA A 113 11.57 8.16 -11.08
CA ALA A 113 11.64 8.67 -9.72
C ALA A 113 12.74 9.73 -9.61
N LEU A 114 12.49 10.77 -8.82
CA LEU A 114 13.51 11.77 -8.52
C LEU A 114 14.69 11.12 -7.81
N GLY A 115 15.90 11.35 -8.32
CA GLY A 115 17.13 10.70 -7.84
C GLY A 115 17.51 9.42 -8.59
N ALA A 116 16.77 9.02 -9.63
CA ALA A 116 17.22 8.04 -10.63
C ALA A 116 18.25 8.65 -11.60
N ASP A 117 19.37 9.12 -11.05
CA ASP A 117 20.46 9.81 -11.75
C ASP A 117 21.82 9.15 -11.46
N GLY A 118 22.93 9.80 -11.84
CA GLY A 118 24.28 9.27 -11.61
C GLY A 118 24.65 9.09 -10.14
N ALA A 119 23.94 9.72 -9.20
CA ALA A 119 24.15 9.61 -7.76
C ALA A 119 23.16 8.62 -7.09
N ALA A 120 22.48 7.77 -7.87
CA ALA A 120 21.56 6.77 -7.35
C ALA A 120 22.31 5.65 -6.58
N GLU A 121 22.03 5.50 -5.29
CA GLU A 121 22.61 4.42 -4.46
C GLU A 121 21.60 3.30 -4.15
N SER A 122 20.33 3.63 -3.97
CA SER A 122 19.32 2.64 -3.61
C SER A 122 18.98 1.73 -4.80
N ALA A 123 18.75 0.45 -4.55
CA ALA A 123 18.29 -0.51 -5.57
C ALA A 123 17.03 -0.02 -6.33
N TYR A 124 16.13 0.68 -5.64
CA TYR A 124 14.97 1.33 -6.24
C TYR A 124 15.38 2.35 -7.33
N HIS A 125 16.16 3.37 -6.99
CA HIS A 125 16.62 4.39 -7.95
C HIS A 125 17.48 3.79 -9.08
N LEU A 126 18.41 2.88 -8.76
CA LEU A 126 19.26 2.22 -9.75
C LEU A 126 18.42 1.44 -10.78
N SER A 127 17.40 0.72 -10.33
CA SER A 127 16.53 -0.05 -11.23
C SER A 127 15.69 0.82 -12.16
N LYS A 128 15.21 1.99 -11.69
CA LYS A 128 14.48 2.97 -12.51
C LYS A 128 15.42 3.66 -13.50
N LYS A 129 16.64 4.03 -13.06
CA LYS A 129 17.68 4.62 -13.90
C LYS A 129 18.00 3.72 -15.09
N ALA A 130 18.09 2.40 -14.91
CA ALA A 130 18.40 1.47 -16.00
C ALA A 130 17.39 1.55 -17.16
N ALA A 131 16.08 1.65 -16.88
CA ALA A 131 15.08 1.85 -17.93
C ALA A 131 15.10 3.25 -18.52
N ASP A 132 15.40 4.27 -17.70
CA ASP A 132 15.53 5.64 -18.19
C ASP A 132 16.69 5.73 -19.18
N ASP A 133 17.87 5.21 -18.84
CA ASP A 133 19.06 5.20 -19.70
C ASP A 133 18.77 4.49 -21.03
N ALA A 134 18.16 3.30 -20.97
CA ALA A 134 17.78 2.54 -22.16
C ALA A 134 16.77 3.31 -23.05
N LEU A 135 15.83 4.05 -22.46
CA LEU A 135 14.92 4.90 -23.23
C LEU A 135 15.66 6.06 -23.91
N ARG A 136 16.67 6.64 -23.25
CA ARG A 136 17.44 7.77 -23.80
C ARG A 136 18.21 7.40 -25.07
N GLU A 137 18.62 6.15 -25.18
CA GLU A 137 19.35 5.61 -26.33
C GLU A 137 18.45 5.37 -27.55
N LEU A 138 17.13 5.33 -27.38
CA LEU A 138 16.22 5.00 -28.47
C LEU A 138 15.95 6.20 -29.39
N PRO A 139 15.84 5.98 -30.71
CA PRO A 139 15.59 7.03 -31.70
C PRO A 139 14.12 7.49 -31.75
N VAL A 140 13.43 7.56 -30.61
CA VAL A 140 12.03 8.00 -30.47
C VAL A 140 11.94 9.32 -29.71
N GLU A 141 10.84 10.06 -29.83
CA GLU A 141 10.57 11.15 -28.89
C GLU A 141 10.23 10.58 -27.52
N TRP A 142 10.86 11.11 -26.47
CA TRP A 142 10.66 10.57 -25.14
C TRP A 142 10.69 11.63 -24.05
N PHE A 143 9.96 11.32 -22.97
CA PHE A 143 9.93 12.10 -21.75
C PHE A 143 10.16 11.19 -20.55
N VAL A 144 11.23 11.46 -19.80
CA VAL A 144 11.47 10.81 -18.50
C VAL A 144 11.00 11.78 -17.43
N LEU A 145 9.87 11.47 -16.81
CA LEU A 145 9.28 12.29 -15.76
C LEU A 145 9.68 11.73 -14.40
N GLN A 146 10.39 12.50 -13.59
CA GLN A 146 10.97 12.08 -12.32
C GLN A 146 10.21 12.70 -11.14
N PRO A 147 9.08 12.11 -10.71
CA PRO A 147 8.36 12.61 -9.55
C PRO A 147 9.13 12.44 -8.25
N SER A 148 8.98 13.44 -7.39
CA SER A 148 9.30 13.37 -5.96
C SER A 148 8.22 12.56 -5.22
N LEU A 149 7.94 12.91 -3.95
CA LEU A 149 6.79 12.37 -3.22
C LEU A 149 5.48 12.80 -3.88
N VAL A 150 4.80 11.88 -4.56
CA VAL A 150 3.46 12.15 -5.12
C VAL A 150 2.40 12.02 -4.04
N TYR A 151 1.63 13.08 -3.81
CA TYR A 151 0.52 13.10 -2.86
C TYR A 151 -0.84 13.23 -3.55
N GLY A 152 -1.87 12.75 -2.86
CA GLY A 152 -3.25 12.73 -3.31
C GLY A 152 -4.02 11.53 -2.79
N ARG A 153 -5.34 11.53 -2.99
CA ARG A 153 -6.24 10.49 -2.48
C ARG A 153 -5.93 9.13 -3.10
N GLY A 154 -5.65 8.13 -2.26
CA GLY A 154 -5.32 6.76 -2.69
C GLY A 154 -3.82 6.50 -2.93
N GLY A 155 -2.95 7.49 -2.68
CA GLY A 155 -1.50 7.28 -2.71
C GLY A 155 -1.01 6.51 -1.50
N ARG A 156 -0.33 5.37 -1.69
CA ARG A 156 0.21 4.54 -0.60
C ARG A 156 1.23 5.30 0.27
N SER A 157 2.18 6.00 -0.34
CA SER A 157 3.16 6.81 0.40
C SER A 157 2.48 7.94 1.17
N HIS A 158 1.51 8.62 0.55
CA HIS A 158 0.74 9.66 1.23
C HIS A 158 -0.04 9.13 2.45
N ALA A 159 -0.68 7.97 2.32
CA ALA A 159 -1.34 7.30 3.44
C ALA A 159 -0.36 6.96 4.57
N LEU A 160 0.84 6.49 4.22
CA LEU A 160 1.90 6.23 5.20
C LEU A 160 2.28 7.49 5.99
N PHE A 161 2.48 8.62 5.31
CA PHE A 161 2.75 9.89 5.99
C PHE A 161 1.59 10.33 6.90
N GLN A 162 0.33 10.05 6.54
CA GLN A 162 -0.81 10.32 7.41
C GLN A 162 -0.79 9.46 8.69
N VAL A 163 -0.40 8.19 8.58
CA VAL A 163 -0.22 7.30 9.74
C VAL A 163 0.87 7.84 10.66
N LEU A 164 2.02 8.23 10.11
CA LEU A 164 3.12 8.84 10.89
C LEU A 164 2.67 10.16 11.55
N ALA A 165 1.92 10.99 10.83
CA ALA A 165 1.38 12.24 11.35
C ALA A 165 0.38 12.05 12.50
N ALA A 166 -0.37 10.93 12.51
CA ALA A 166 -1.33 10.61 13.56
C ALA A 166 -0.68 10.25 14.90
N LEU A 167 0.59 9.84 14.92
CA LEU A 167 1.33 9.53 16.13
C LEU A 167 1.41 10.75 17.08
N PRO A 168 1.27 10.56 18.40
CA PRO A 168 1.39 11.67 19.37
C PRO A 168 2.82 12.23 19.46
N VAL A 169 3.81 11.43 19.07
CA VAL A 169 5.23 11.78 19.01
C VAL A 169 5.71 11.48 17.59
N HIS A 170 6.34 12.45 16.93
CA HIS A 170 6.87 12.27 15.58
C HIS A 170 8.32 11.79 15.65
N PRO A 171 8.64 10.60 15.14
CA PRO A 171 10.02 10.17 14.98
C PRO A 171 10.64 10.95 13.82
N LEU A 172 11.65 11.76 14.12
CA LEU A 172 12.31 12.65 13.18
C LEU A 172 13.77 12.21 12.96
N PRO A 173 14.05 11.44 11.89
CA PRO A 173 15.42 11.17 11.46
C PRO A 173 16.14 12.49 11.18
N ASP A 174 17.38 12.62 11.64
CA ASP A 174 18.20 13.83 11.50
C ASP A 174 17.47 15.11 11.94
N GLY A 175 16.65 14.99 13.00
CA GLY A 175 15.86 16.11 13.53
C GLY A 175 14.72 16.57 12.62
N GLY A 176 14.45 15.86 11.52
CA GLY A 176 13.40 16.19 10.55
C GLY A 176 13.83 17.26 9.54
N ALA A 177 15.13 17.54 9.48
CA ALA A 177 15.77 18.44 8.52
C ALA A 177 15.67 18.02 7.04
N PRO A 178 15.58 16.73 6.66
CA PRO A 178 15.51 16.36 5.25
C PRO A 178 14.34 17.05 4.53
N MET A 179 14.65 17.65 3.37
CA MET A 179 13.71 18.44 2.60
C MET A 179 12.96 17.57 1.58
N LEU A 180 11.65 17.78 1.52
CA LEU A 180 10.74 17.15 0.58
C LEU A 180 10.16 18.23 -0.32
N GLN A 181 9.83 17.92 -1.57
CA GLN A 181 9.10 18.83 -2.45
C GLN A 181 7.91 18.12 -3.10
N PRO A 182 6.88 17.77 -2.31
CA PRO A 182 5.81 16.87 -2.74
C PRO A 182 5.04 17.43 -3.94
N ILE A 183 4.77 16.59 -4.93
CA ILE A 183 3.97 16.96 -6.10
C ILE A 183 2.57 16.36 -6.03
N GLN A 184 1.58 17.13 -6.47
CA GLN A 184 0.20 16.68 -6.53
C GLN A 184 -0.03 15.76 -7.74
N VAL A 185 -0.79 14.67 -7.57
CA VAL A 185 -0.98 13.64 -8.61
C VAL A 185 -1.64 14.14 -9.90
N ASP A 186 -2.54 15.12 -9.84
CA ASP A 186 -3.14 15.74 -11.03
C ASP A 186 -2.13 16.60 -11.79
N ASP A 187 -1.14 17.20 -11.12
CA ASP A 187 -0.04 17.89 -11.82
C ASP A 187 0.87 16.89 -12.55
N VAL A 188 1.08 15.70 -11.97
CA VAL A 188 1.77 14.59 -12.68
C VAL A 188 0.97 14.17 -13.91
N ALA A 189 -0.34 13.95 -13.76
CA ALA A 189 -1.21 13.58 -14.88
C ALA A 189 -1.29 14.68 -15.95
N ALA A 190 -1.34 15.95 -15.54
CA ALA A 190 -1.30 17.09 -16.44
C ALA A 190 0.02 17.15 -17.21
N ALA A 191 1.16 16.93 -16.54
CA ALA A 191 2.48 16.89 -17.18
C ALA A 191 2.54 15.82 -18.27
N VAL A 192 2.04 14.61 -17.99
CA VAL A 192 1.93 13.53 -18.99
C VAL A 192 1.09 13.98 -20.19
N CYS A 193 -0.07 14.58 -19.94
CA CYS A 193 -0.92 15.08 -21.03
C CYS A 193 -0.21 16.15 -21.86
N ARG A 194 0.56 17.06 -21.23
CA ARG A 194 1.35 18.09 -21.94
C ARG A 194 2.47 17.49 -22.79
N CYS A 195 3.14 16.43 -22.32
CA CYS A 195 4.13 15.70 -23.12
C CYS A 195 3.53 15.07 -24.39
N LEU A 196 2.28 14.62 -24.31
CA LEU A 196 1.58 13.97 -25.42
C LEU A 196 1.00 14.97 -26.44
N GLN A 197 0.89 16.26 -26.12
CA GLN A 197 0.36 17.26 -27.05
C GLN A 197 1.19 17.38 -28.33
N THR A 198 0.50 17.63 -29.45
CA THR A 198 1.13 17.98 -30.73
C THR A 198 1.96 19.25 -30.55
N GLY A 199 3.21 19.24 -31.03
CA GLY A 199 4.16 20.36 -30.88
C GLY A 199 5.00 20.34 -29.59
N CYS A 200 4.64 19.54 -28.58
CA CYS A 200 5.52 19.28 -27.46
C CYS A 200 6.54 18.21 -27.88
N ALA A 201 7.60 18.65 -28.55
CA ALA A 201 8.63 17.78 -29.13
C ALA A 201 9.85 17.65 -28.21
N GLY A 202 10.66 16.63 -28.46
CA GLY A 202 12.01 16.48 -27.91
C GLY A 202 12.21 15.31 -26.96
N ARG A 203 13.41 15.29 -26.37
CA ARG A 203 13.97 14.22 -25.54
C ARG A 203 14.38 14.81 -24.19
N ARG A 204 13.47 14.79 -23.21
CA ARG A 204 13.62 15.59 -21.98
C ARG A 204 13.47 14.74 -20.72
N THR A 205 14.36 14.95 -19.76
CA THR A 205 14.16 14.49 -18.37
C THR A 205 13.64 15.69 -17.56
N ILE A 206 12.52 15.52 -16.86
CA ILE A 206 11.87 16.61 -16.12
C ILE A 206 11.60 16.12 -14.70
N ALA A 207 12.19 16.80 -13.71
CA ALA A 207 11.84 16.61 -12.32
C ALA A 207 10.40 17.09 -12.08
N LEU A 208 9.57 16.23 -11.52
CA LEU A 208 8.21 16.59 -11.14
C LEU A 208 8.15 16.84 -9.64
N VAL A 209 8.28 18.11 -9.26
CA VAL A 209 8.29 18.60 -7.88
C VAL A 209 7.20 19.63 -7.63
N GLY A 210 6.77 19.77 -6.38
CA GLY A 210 5.87 20.83 -5.96
C GLY A 210 6.49 22.23 -6.07
N LEU A 211 5.69 23.27 -5.82
CA LEU A 211 6.15 24.67 -5.95
C LEU A 211 7.32 25.00 -5.02
N GLU A 212 7.25 24.55 -3.76
CA GLU A 212 8.22 24.89 -2.72
C GLU A 212 8.63 23.63 -1.95
N PRO A 213 9.90 23.52 -1.54
CA PRO A 213 10.34 22.54 -0.56
C PRO A 213 9.68 22.75 0.81
N ILE A 214 9.56 21.66 1.57
CA ILE A 214 9.08 21.61 2.95
C ILE A 214 9.91 20.59 3.72
N SER A 215 10.23 20.88 4.99
CA SER A 215 10.95 19.92 5.83
C SER A 215 10.08 18.69 6.13
N TYR A 216 10.69 17.55 6.40
CA TYR A 216 9.97 16.36 6.85
C TYR A 216 9.16 16.62 8.13
N ALA A 217 9.73 17.38 9.08
CA ALA A 217 9.04 17.76 10.31
C ALA A 217 7.78 18.59 10.02
N ASP A 218 7.89 19.65 9.22
CA ASP A 218 6.75 20.52 8.88
C ASP A 218 5.71 19.79 8.05
N TRP A 219 6.13 18.86 7.19
CA TRP A 219 5.23 18.00 6.44
C TRP A 219 4.37 17.14 7.36
N LEU A 220 4.98 16.47 8.36
CA LEU A 220 4.22 15.69 9.34
C LEU A 220 3.31 16.55 10.20
N GLN A 221 3.74 17.72 10.64
CA GLN A 221 2.92 18.63 11.44
C GLN A 221 1.76 19.20 10.63
N GLY A 222 1.98 19.57 9.37
CA GLY A 222 0.92 20.02 8.46
C GLY A 222 -0.13 18.94 8.22
N LEU A 223 0.30 17.70 7.96
CA LEU A 223 -0.63 16.56 7.85
C LEU A 223 -1.38 16.28 9.16
N ARG A 224 -0.71 16.43 10.31
CA ARG A 224 -1.32 16.25 11.62
C ARG A 224 -2.38 17.29 11.92
N ALA A 225 -2.15 18.55 11.54
CA ALA A 225 -3.13 19.63 11.66
C ALA A 225 -4.39 19.30 10.87
N ARG A 226 -4.26 18.80 9.63
CA ARG A 226 -5.42 18.34 8.82
C ARG A 226 -6.22 17.22 9.49
N LEU A 227 -5.57 16.36 10.27
CA LEU A 227 -6.23 15.30 11.04
C LEU A 227 -7.02 15.86 12.25
N GLY A 228 -7.00 17.18 12.48
CA GLY A 228 -7.65 17.83 13.61
C GLY A 228 -6.95 17.56 14.94
N LYS A 229 -5.65 17.26 14.93
CA LYS A 229 -4.87 16.88 16.12
C LYS A 229 -3.95 18.03 16.54
N ALA A 230 -3.82 18.25 17.86
CA ALA A 230 -2.85 19.16 18.43
C ALA A 230 -1.40 18.77 18.04
N PRO A 231 -0.45 19.72 17.90
CA PRO A 231 0.91 19.45 17.45
C PRO A 231 1.57 18.27 18.18
N ALA A 232 2.27 17.41 17.44
CA ALA A 232 3.00 16.28 18.04
C ALA A 232 4.31 16.77 18.66
N LYS A 233 4.79 16.06 19.67
CA LYS A 233 6.14 16.29 20.22
C LYS A 233 7.17 15.73 19.23
N PRO A 234 8.20 16.52 18.86
CA PRO A 234 9.30 16.01 18.05
C PRO A 234 10.14 15.04 18.89
N TRP A 235 10.51 13.89 18.32
CA TRP A 235 11.49 12.98 18.91
C TRP A 235 12.61 12.73 17.93
N TYR A 236 13.83 13.13 18.31
CA TYR A 236 15.03 12.86 17.53
C TYR A 236 15.27 11.36 17.43
N LEU A 237 15.15 10.82 16.22
CA LEU A 237 15.41 9.41 15.96
C LEU A 237 16.89 9.25 15.61
N SER A 238 17.68 8.73 16.55
CA SER A 238 19.11 8.51 16.31
C SER A 238 19.33 7.50 15.17
N PRO A 239 20.42 7.63 14.37
CA PRO A 239 20.72 6.69 13.31
C PRO A 239 20.79 5.22 13.76
N ALA A 240 21.25 4.98 15.00
CA ALA A 240 21.28 3.63 15.58
C ALA A 240 19.87 3.05 15.74
N VAL A 241 18.94 3.79 16.37
CA VAL A 241 17.55 3.36 16.58
C VAL A 241 16.84 3.22 15.23
N ALA A 242 17.07 4.14 14.31
CA ALA A 242 16.58 4.06 12.94
C ALA A 242 17.02 2.76 12.24
N SER A 243 18.30 2.40 12.34
CA SER A 243 18.86 1.21 11.67
C SER A 243 18.34 -0.13 12.23
N VAL A 244 18.09 -0.18 13.55
CA VAL A 244 17.53 -1.35 14.27
C VAL A 244 16.05 -1.49 13.95
N SER A 245 15.29 -0.40 14.09
CA SER A 245 13.85 -0.38 13.76
C SER A 245 13.61 -0.77 12.30
N ALA A 246 14.47 -0.30 11.39
CA ALA A 246 14.39 -0.64 9.97
C ALA A 246 14.78 -2.09 9.65
N ALA A 247 15.64 -2.72 10.47
CA ALA A 247 15.95 -4.15 10.33
C ALA A 247 14.76 -5.02 10.79
N LEU A 248 14.16 -4.66 11.93
CA LEU A 248 12.97 -5.34 12.45
C LEU A 248 11.76 -5.16 11.53
N GLY A 249 11.57 -3.96 10.98
CA GLY A 249 10.52 -3.67 10.01
C GLY A 249 10.63 -4.47 8.71
N GLY A 250 11.86 -4.68 8.22
CA GLY A 250 12.13 -5.55 7.08
C GLY A 250 11.70 -7.01 7.31
N ILE A 251 11.88 -7.53 8.53
CA ILE A 251 11.45 -8.89 8.91
C ILE A 251 9.92 -8.97 9.02
N LEU A 252 9.27 -7.91 9.51
CA LEU A 252 7.82 -7.85 9.67
C LEU A 252 7.07 -7.50 8.37
N GLY A 253 7.79 -7.17 7.30
CA GLY A 253 7.21 -6.76 6.03
C GLY A 253 6.50 -5.41 6.08
N GLU A 254 6.84 -4.56 7.05
CA GLU A 254 6.22 -3.26 7.28
C GLU A 254 6.96 -2.15 6.50
N PRO A 255 6.35 -1.54 5.47
CA PRO A 255 7.02 -0.56 4.60
C PRO A 255 7.50 0.70 5.34
N ILE A 256 6.90 1.01 6.49
CA ILE A 256 7.21 2.17 7.34
C ILE A 256 8.66 2.14 7.82
N LEU A 257 9.15 0.93 8.10
CA LEU A 257 10.39 0.66 8.78
C LEU A 257 11.35 -0.08 7.83
N ASN A 258 11.59 0.48 6.65
CA ASN A 258 12.52 -0.09 5.67
C ASN A 258 13.76 0.82 5.52
N ARG A 259 14.96 0.22 5.59
CA ARG A 259 16.25 0.94 5.46
C ARG A 259 16.34 1.74 4.16
N ALA A 260 15.82 1.19 3.06
CA ALA A 260 15.82 1.87 1.76
C ALA A 260 14.98 3.16 1.80
N ASN A 261 13.82 3.14 2.45
CA ASN A 261 12.96 4.33 2.58
C ASN A 261 13.61 5.40 3.46
N LEU A 262 14.34 5.00 4.51
CA LEU A 262 15.07 5.93 5.36
C LEU A 262 16.22 6.60 4.62
N ALA A 263 17.03 5.83 3.88
CA ALA A 263 18.10 6.39 3.06
C ALA A 263 17.56 7.34 1.96
N MET A 264 16.42 6.98 1.33
CA MET A 264 15.74 7.86 0.39
C MET A 264 15.24 9.15 1.04
N LEU A 265 14.72 9.08 2.27
CA LEU A 265 14.29 10.26 3.03
C LEU A 265 15.48 11.16 3.34
N GLN A 266 16.60 10.60 3.82
CA GLN A 266 17.81 11.34 4.19
C GLN A 266 18.45 12.06 3.01
N ARG A 267 18.43 11.45 1.81
CA ARG A 267 18.89 12.10 0.57
C ARG A 267 18.10 13.39 0.25
N GLY A 268 16.86 13.49 0.69
CA GLY A 268 15.94 14.56 0.29
C GLY A 268 15.36 14.35 -1.11
N SER A 269 14.31 15.09 -1.42
CA SER A 269 13.56 14.95 -2.68
C SER A 269 13.11 16.33 -3.18
N THR A 270 14.09 17.16 -3.55
CA THR A 270 13.91 18.54 -4.03
C THR A 270 14.59 18.74 -5.39
N ALA A 271 14.03 19.61 -6.23
CA ALA A 271 14.61 20.01 -7.51
C ALA A 271 14.07 21.40 -7.93
N ASP A 272 14.62 21.96 -9.00
CA ASP A 272 14.07 23.19 -9.59
C ASP A 272 12.68 22.94 -10.21
N PRO A 273 11.62 23.65 -9.78
CA PRO A 273 10.28 23.53 -10.36
C PRO A 273 10.11 24.25 -11.71
N ALA A 274 11.08 25.04 -12.17
CA ALA A 274 10.96 25.83 -13.39
C ALA A 274 10.69 24.99 -14.66
N PRO A 275 11.37 23.85 -14.91
CA PRO A 275 11.08 23.01 -16.07
C PRO A 275 9.65 22.47 -16.09
N LEU A 276 9.12 22.08 -14.92
CA LEU A 276 7.73 21.65 -14.79
C LEU A 276 6.76 22.82 -15.01
N THR A 277 7.07 23.98 -14.45
CA THR A 277 6.26 25.20 -14.61
C THR A 277 6.13 25.58 -16.09
N ALA A 278 7.24 25.53 -16.83
CA ALA A 278 7.27 25.77 -18.26
C ALA A 278 6.44 24.73 -19.03
N LEU A 279 6.54 23.43 -18.69
CA LEU A 279 5.76 22.37 -19.31
C LEU A 279 4.25 22.54 -19.07
N LEU A 280 3.85 22.87 -17.84
CA LEU A 280 2.45 23.04 -17.47
C LEU A 280 1.85 24.37 -17.96
N GLY A 281 2.69 25.39 -18.23
CA GLY A 281 2.25 26.75 -18.51
C GLY A 281 1.68 27.48 -17.28
N ARG A 282 1.89 26.93 -16.10
CA ARG A 282 1.50 27.47 -14.79
C ARG A 282 2.39 26.84 -13.70
N PRO A 283 2.54 27.47 -12.53
CA PRO A 283 3.24 26.82 -11.42
C PRO A 283 2.53 25.51 -11.01
N PRO A 284 3.29 24.49 -10.57
CA PRO A 284 2.71 23.33 -9.90
C PRO A 284 2.02 23.76 -8.60
N ARG A 285 1.07 22.96 -8.14
CA ARG A 285 0.32 23.24 -6.91
C ARG A 285 1.26 23.22 -5.70
N ASN A 286 1.10 24.20 -4.82
CA ASN A 286 1.83 24.22 -3.55
C ASN A 286 1.23 23.17 -2.59
N ALA A 287 2.06 22.24 -2.12
CA ALA A 287 1.65 21.17 -1.21
C ALA A 287 1.04 21.71 0.10
N LYS A 288 1.50 22.86 0.59
CA LYS A 288 0.97 23.50 1.81
C LYS A 288 -0.52 23.84 1.72
N ARG A 289 -1.07 24.03 0.50
CA ARG A 289 -2.52 24.28 0.32
C ARG A 289 -3.37 23.13 0.87
N MET A 290 -2.88 21.89 0.79
CA MET A 290 -3.62 20.76 1.33
C MET A 290 -3.84 20.90 2.83
N PHE A 291 -2.95 21.58 3.57
CA PHE A 291 -3.07 21.76 5.01
C PHE A 291 -4.26 22.61 5.43
N ALA A 292 -4.80 23.42 4.51
CA ALA A 292 -6.01 24.21 4.73
C ALA A 292 -7.29 23.37 4.61
N GLU A 293 -7.23 22.18 4.03
CA GLU A 293 -8.37 21.28 3.88
C GLU A 293 -8.39 20.24 5.00
N ASP A 294 -9.53 20.10 5.67
CA ASP A 294 -9.72 19.06 6.68
C ASP A 294 -9.59 17.67 6.06
N ALA A 295 -8.93 16.76 6.80
CA ALA A 295 -8.91 15.35 6.44
C ALA A 295 -10.34 14.78 6.52
N THR A 296 -10.69 13.98 5.52
CA THR A 296 -11.96 13.24 5.49
C THR A 296 -12.04 12.23 6.64
N GLN A 297 -13.26 11.79 6.99
CA GLN A 297 -13.44 10.76 8.02
C GLN A 297 -12.67 9.47 7.69
N ALA A 298 -12.65 9.07 6.42
CA ALA A 298 -11.90 7.90 5.96
C ALA A 298 -10.38 8.04 6.20
N GLU A 299 -9.81 9.22 5.93
CA GLU A 299 -8.38 9.50 6.18
C GLU A 299 -8.05 9.44 7.68
N ARG A 300 -8.92 10.01 8.54
CA ARG A 300 -8.74 9.97 9.99
C ARG A 300 -8.79 8.54 10.53
N TRP A 301 -9.74 7.73 10.06
CA TRP A 301 -9.85 6.32 10.45
C TRP A 301 -8.67 5.51 9.94
N GLN A 302 -8.26 5.69 8.69
CA GLN A 302 -7.10 5.02 8.13
C GLN A 302 -5.85 5.33 8.94
N ALA A 303 -5.59 6.60 9.25
CA ALA A 303 -4.41 7.01 10.00
C ALA A 303 -4.41 6.49 11.44
N GLY A 304 -5.58 6.47 12.11
CA GLY A 304 -5.70 6.00 13.50
C GLY A 304 -5.71 4.47 13.67
N LEU A 305 -6.33 3.75 12.73
CA LEU A 305 -6.51 2.28 12.83
C LEU A 305 -5.33 1.50 12.26
N TYR A 306 -4.46 2.13 11.45
CA TYR A 306 -3.36 1.44 10.78
C TYR A 306 -2.47 0.65 11.74
N LEU A 307 -2.03 1.27 12.85
CA LEU A 307 -1.16 0.64 13.84
C LEU A 307 -1.93 -0.29 14.80
N LEU A 308 -3.23 -0.06 14.99
CA LEU A 308 -4.07 -0.91 15.83
C LEU A 308 -4.43 -2.24 15.15
N ARG A 309 -4.41 -2.28 13.82
CA ARG A 309 -4.75 -3.46 13.03
C ARG A 309 -3.89 -4.70 13.32
N PRO A 310 -2.54 -4.65 13.29
CA PRO A 310 -1.73 -5.83 13.64
C PRO A 310 -1.93 -6.22 15.12
N LEU A 311 -2.08 -5.25 16.02
CA LEU A 311 -2.35 -5.50 17.44
C LEU A 311 -3.68 -6.23 17.66
N LEU A 312 -4.71 -5.89 16.87
CA LEU A 312 -5.99 -6.59 16.91
C LEU A 312 -5.84 -8.07 16.50
N GLY A 313 -5.06 -8.35 15.45
CA GLY A 313 -4.74 -9.71 15.06
C GLY A 313 -3.97 -10.50 16.14
N TRP A 314 -2.97 -9.87 16.76
CA TRP A 314 -2.19 -10.49 17.84
C TRP A 314 -3.02 -10.75 19.09
N THR A 315 -3.88 -9.81 19.48
CA THR A 315 -4.76 -9.97 20.65
C THR A 315 -5.82 -11.05 20.42
N ILE A 316 -6.43 -11.12 19.22
CA ILE A 316 -7.33 -12.22 18.86
C ILE A 316 -6.60 -13.56 18.92
N ALA A 317 -5.42 -13.67 18.31
CA ALA A 317 -4.65 -14.91 18.34
C ALA A 317 -4.24 -15.30 19.77
N PHE A 318 -3.86 -14.33 20.59
CA PHE A 318 -3.51 -14.55 21.99
C PHE A 318 -4.68 -15.14 22.78
N VAL A 319 -5.91 -14.64 22.60
CA VAL A 319 -7.10 -15.20 23.27
C VAL A 319 -7.26 -16.68 22.98
N TRP A 320 -7.12 -17.10 21.71
CA TRP A 320 -7.22 -18.50 21.32
C TRP A 320 -6.06 -19.35 21.86
N LEU A 321 -4.81 -18.90 21.68
CA LEU A 321 -3.63 -19.62 22.18
C LEU A 321 -3.69 -19.79 23.70
N TRP A 322 -4.02 -18.72 24.42
CA TRP A 322 -4.11 -18.73 25.87
C TRP A 322 -5.23 -19.65 26.35
N SER A 323 -6.39 -19.65 25.69
CA SER A 323 -7.50 -20.56 25.99
C SER A 323 -7.05 -22.02 25.90
N GLY A 324 -6.50 -22.43 24.74
CA GLY A 324 -6.06 -23.80 24.54
C GLY A 324 -4.92 -24.23 25.47
N VAL A 325 -3.91 -23.38 25.68
CA VAL A 325 -2.80 -23.66 26.61
C VAL A 325 -3.29 -23.78 28.05
N THR A 326 -4.22 -22.91 28.47
CA THR A 326 -4.79 -22.93 29.82
C THR A 326 -5.59 -24.21 30.05
N SER A 327 -6.39 -24.66 29.09
CA SER A 327 -7.14 -25.91 29.18
C SER A 327 -6.26 -27.16 29.30
N LEU A 328 -5.04 -27.11 28.76
CA LEU A 328 -4.10 -28.24 28.79
C LEU A 328 -3.17 -28.25 30.01
N LEU A 329 -2.68 -27.09 30.43
CA LEU A 329 -1.55 -27.01 31.37
C LEU A 329 -1.90 -26.42 32.72
N PHE A 330 -2.88 -25.50 32.78
CA PHE A 330 -3.08 -24.64 33.95
C PHE A 330 -4.42 -24.86 34.65
N TYR A 331 -5.47 -25.23 33.92
CA TYR A 331 -6.79 -25.44 34.49
C TYR A 331 -6.99 -26.90 34.91
N PRO A 332 -7.48 -27.18 36.13
CA PRO A 332 -7.65 -28.55 36.61
C PRO A 332 -8.51 -29.40 35.66
N HIS A 333 -7.99 -30.54 35.22
CA HIS A 333 -8.71 -31.42 34.28
C HIS A 333 -10.06 -31.89 34.83
N GLU A 334 -10.15 -32.14 36.14
CA GLU A 334 -11.41 -32.52 36.79
C GLU A 334 -12.48 -31.43 36.66
N ALA A 335 -12.10 -30.15 36.78
CA ALA A 335 -13.00 -29.02 36.60
C ALA A 335 -13.41 -28.85 35.12
N ASN A 336 -12.48 -29.08 34.18
CA ASN A 336 -12.82 -29.13 32.75
C ASN A 336 -13.81 -30.25 32.43
N TYR A 337 -13.62 -31.44 33.02
CA TYR A 337 -14.55 -32.56 32.83
C TYR A 337 -15.91 -32.30 33.46
N ALA A 338 -15.98 -31.59 34.59
CA ALA A 338 -17.25 -31.16 35.17
C ALA A 338 -18.03 -30.22 34.24
N LEU A 339 -17.34 -29.26 33.61
CA LEU A 339 -17.94 -28.36 32.61
C LEU A 339 -18.42 -29.13 31.37
N LEU A 340 -17.63 -30.07 30.86
CA LEU A 340 -18.02 -30.93 29.75
C LEU A 340 -19.23 -31.81 30.09
N ALA A 341 -19.24 -32.39 31.30
CA ALA A 341 -20.33 -33.22 31.80
C ALA A 341 -21.65 -32.44 31.86
N ALA A 342 -21.61 -31.18 32.30
CA ALA A 342 -22.78 -30.31 32.32
C ALA A 342 -23.34 -29.98 30.92
N THR A 343 -22.50 -30.08 29.88
CA THR A 343 -22.95 -30.00 28.48
C THR A 343 -23.41 -31.33 27.88
N GLY A 344 -23.34 -32.43 28.64
CA GLY A 344 -23.75 -33.78 28.22
C GLY A 344 -22.60 -34.67 27.72
N ILE A 345 -21.34 -34.26 27.89
CA ILE A 345 -20.15 -35.02 27.46
C ILE A 345 -19.51 -35.66 28.69
N THR A 346 -19.71 -36.96 28.85
CA THR A 346 -19.26 -37.73 30.04
C THR A 346 -18.44 -38.97 29.68
N GLY A 347 -17.75 -39.54 30.67
CA GLY A 347 -17.05 -40.82 30.53
C GLY A 347 -15.87 -40.76 29.54
N SER A 348 -15.73 -41.78 28.71
CA SER A 348 -14.61 -41.91 27.76
C SER A 348 -14.56 -40.82 26.68
N ALA A 349 -15.66 -40.08 26.47
CA ALA A 349 -15.71 -38.98 25.52
C ALA A 349 -15.10 -37.66 26.06
N ALA A 350 -14.95 -37.51 27.38
CA ALA A 350 -14.51 -36.24 27.97
C ALA A 350 -13.02 -35.91 27.70
N PRO A 351 -12.05 -36.83 27.87
CA PRO A 351 -10.66 -36.57 27.52
C PRO A 351 -10.43 -36.20 26.05
N PRO A 352 -10.88 -36.98 25.04
CA PRO A 352 -10.64 -36.63 23.64
C PRO A 352 -11.32 -35.32 23.25
N THR A 353 -12.46 -34.99 23.85
CA THR A 353 -13.13 -33.70 23.62
C THR A 353 -12.29 -32.55 24.18
N LEU A 354 -11.79 -32.64 25.42
CA LEU A 354 -10.95 -31.60 26.01
C LEU A 354 -9.70 -31.34 25.17
N TYR A 355 -8.95 -32.39 24.83
CA TYR A 355 -7.74 -32.26 24.01
C TYR A 355 -8.06 -31.74 22.61
N GLY A 356 -9.17 -32.19 22.01
CA GLY A 356 -9.63 -31.74 20.70
C GLY A 356 -9.98 -30.24 20.68
N LEU A 357 -10.72 -29.75 21.67
CA LEU A 357 -11.07 -28.33 21.81
C LEU A 357 -9.84 -27.47 22.06
N ALA A 358 -8.94 -27.89 22.95
CA ALA A 358 -7.71 -27.14 23.20
C ALA A 358 -6.77 -27.12 21.98
N ALA A 359 -6.67 -28.22 21.24
CA ALA A 359 -5.91 -28.28 20.00
C ALA A 359 -6.53 -27.38 18.91
N LEU A 360 -7.86 -27.34 18.81
CA LEU A 360 -8.57 -26.43 17.91
C LEU A 360 -8.25 -24.97 18.25
N ASP A 361 -8.32 -24.58 19.52
CA ASP A 361 -7.99 -23.23 19.99
C ASP A 361 -6.56 -22.84 19.60
N ILE A 362 -5.59 -23.71 19.87
CA ILE A 362 -4.18 -23.47 19.50
C ILE A 362 -4.03 -23.35 17.98
N ALA A 363 -4.65 -24.25 17.21
CA ALA A 363 -4.59 -24.24 15.75
C ALA A 363 -5.20 -22.96 15.16
N VAL A 364 -6.34 -22.50 15.67
CA VAL A 364 -6.99 -21.24 15.27
C VAL A 364 -6.10 -20.04 15.61
N GLY A 365 -5.49 -20.03 16.80
CA GLY A 365 -4.55 -18.98 17.21
C GLY A 365 -3.32 -18.90 16.29
N LEU A 366 -2.66 -20.03 16.04
CA LEU A 366 -1.52 -20.13 15.13
C LEU A 366 -1.90 -19.77 13.68
N ALA A 367 -3.06 -20.24 13.19
CA ALA A 367 -3.55 -19.90 11.85
C ALA A 367 -3.86 -18.41 11.72
N THR A 368 -4.29 -17.74 12.80
CA THR A 368 -4.51 -16.29 12.84
C THR A 368 -3.18 -15.53 12.72
N LEU A 369 -2.15 -15.94 13.47
CA LEU A 369 -0.80 -15.36 13.36
C LEU A 369 -0.17 -15.60 11.98
N ALA A 370 -0.34 -16.80 11.45
CA ALA A 370 0.12 -17.18 10.11
C ALA A 370 -0.77 -16.60 8.98
N ARG A 371 -1.89 -15.94 9.34
CA ARG A 371 -2.85 -15.28 8.44
C ARG A 371 -3.41 -16.21 7.35
N ILE A 372 -3.56 -17.50 7.66
CA ILE A 372 -4.00 -18.51 6.70
C ILE A 372 -5.48 -18.30 6.40
N ARG A 373 -5.80 -17.88 5.15
CA ARG A 373 -7.18 -17.58 4.70
C ARG A 373 -7.94 -16.70 5.69
N LEU A 374 -7.25 -15.70 6.23
CA LEU A 374 -7.68 -14.91 7.39
C LEU A 374 -9.14 -14.42 7.33
N PRO A 375 -9.68 -13.86 6.22
CA PRO A 375 -11.08 -13.42 6.19
C PRO A 375 -12.10 -14.54 6.41
N ALA A 376 -11.81 -15.76 5.95
CA ALA A 376 -12.66 -16.93 6.19
C ALA A 376 -12.45 -17.47 7.60
N LEU A 377 -11.20 -17.48 8.08
CA LEU A 377 -10.85 -17.90 9.44
C LEU A 377 -11.57 -17.04 10.50
N LEU A 378 -11.63 -15.72 10.31
CA LEU A 378 -12.34 -14.81 11.23
C LEU A 378 -13.85 -15.07 11.27
N LEU A 379 -14.45 -15.41 10.14
CA LEU A 379 -15.86 -15.82 10.09
C LEU A 379 -16.07 -17.17 10.77
N GLY A 380 -15.13 -18.10 10.62
CA GLY A 380 -15.12 -19.38 11.35
C GLY A 380 -15.01 -19.17 12.86
N GLN A 381 -14.10 -18.31 13.32
CA GLN A 381 -13.98 -17.92 14.73
C GLN A 381 -15.27 -17.31 15.26
N PHE A 382 -15.92 -16.44 14.47
CA PHE A 382 -17.21 -15.86 14.84
C PHE A 382 -18.26 -16.95 15.05
N ALA A 383 -18.35 -17.90 14.12
CA ALA A 383 -19.30 -19.02 14.22
C ALA A 383 -19.01 -19.92 15.43
N ILE A 384 -17.73 -20.24 15.69
CA ILE A 384 -17.33 -21.04 16.87
C ILE A 384 -17.72 -20.32 18.15
N VAL A 385 -17.37 -19.03 18.28
CA VAL A 385 -17.66 -18.23 19.48
C VAL A 385 -19.16 -18.11 19.72
N LEU A 386 -19.92 -17.83 18.67
CA LEU A 386 -21.37 -17.75 18.76
C LEU A 386 -21.97 -19.10 19.16
N ALA A 387 -21.56 -20.19 18.52
CA ALA A 387 -22.09 -21.52 18.76
C ALA A 387 -21.84 -21.97 20.21
N TYR A 388 -20.60 -21.91 20.70
CA TYR A 388 -20.35 -22.32 22.08
C TYR A 388 -21.03 -21.37 23.08
N SER A 389 -21.12 -20.07 22.79
CA SER A 389 -21.80 -19.12 23.68
C SER A 389 -23.29 -19.45 23.84
N LEU A 390 -23.96 -19.87 22.75
CA LEU A 390 -25.35 -20.32 22.80
C LEU A 390 -25.51 -21.64 23.58
N VAL A 391 -24.58 -22.58 23.39
CA VAL A 391 -24.59 -23.85 24.14
C VAL A 391 -24.40 -23.61 25.64
N VAL A 392 -23.42 -22.79 26.03
CA VAL A 392 -23.17 -22.44 27.44
C VAL A 392 -24.35 -21.67 28.01
N ALA A 393 -24.92 -20.70 27.28
CA ALA A 393 -26.10 -19.97 27.75
C ALA A 393 -27.32 -20.88 28.02
N TRP A 394 -27.48 -21.94 27.23
CA TRP A 394 -28.60 -22.89 27.37
C TRP A 394 -28.33 -23.96 28.44
N ARG A 395 -27.13 -24.52 28.48
CA ARG A 395 -26.78 -25.65 29.37
C ARG A 395 -26.25 -25.21 30.73
N LEU A 396 -25.70 -24.01 30.81
CA LEU A 396 -25.09 -23.43 32.01
C LEU A 396 -25.57 -21.97 32.22
N PRO A 397 -26.87 -21.77 32.51
CA PRO A 397 -27.49 -20.45 32.59
C PRO A 397 -26.86 -19.55 33.67
N GLU A 398 -26.16 -20.11 34.66
CA GLU A 398 -25.40 -19.38 35.66
C GLU A 398 -24.33 -18.46 35.03
N PHE A 399 -23.75 -18.84 33.88
CA PHE A 399 -22.75 -18.01 33.18
C PHE A 399 -23.37 -16.80 32.47
N VAL A 400 -24.69 -16.77 32.28
CA VAL A 400 -25.41 -15.62 31.69
C VAL A 400 -25.49 -14.47 32.70
N VAL A 401 -25.72 -14.78 33.97
CA VAL A 401 -25.85 -13.80 35.07
C VAL A 401 -24.61 -13.71 35.96
N HIS A 402 -23.54 -14.42 35.60
CA HIS A 402 -22.32 -14.47 36.40
C HIS A 402 -21.67 -13.09 36.54
N PRO A 403 -21.22 -12.68 37.74
CA PRO A 403 -20.74 -11.33 38.02
C PRO A 403 -19.50 -10.94 37.19
N PHE A 404 -18.68 -11.90 36.78
CA PHE A 404 -17.51 -11.66 35.93
C PHE A 404 -17.83 -11.64 34.41
N GLY A 405 -19.10 -11.84 34.04
CA GLY A 405 -19.63 -11.74 32.68
C GLY A 405 -18.85 -12.47 31.58
N PRO A 406 -18.46 -13.76 31.75
CA PRO A 406 -17.63 -14.46 30.77
C PRO A 406 -18.33 -14.58 29.41
N LEU A 407 -19.63 -14.87 29.36
CA LEU A 407 -20.39 -14.86 28.11
C LEU A 407 -20.62 -13.44 27.57
N LEU A 408 -20.84 -12.46 28.45
CA LEU A 408 -21.06 -11.08 28.04
C LEU A 408 -19.84 -10.49 27.30
N LYS A 409 -18.62 -10.88 27.72
CA LYS A 409 -17.36 -10.50 27.07
C LYS A 409 -17.20 -11.06 25.66
N ASN A 410 -17.96 -12.11 25.28
CA ASN A 410 -17.94 -12.63 23.91
C ASN A 410 -18.65 -11.71 22.92
N LEU A 411 -19.64 -10.92 23.35
CA LEU A 411 -20.34 -9.98 22.46
C LEU A 411 -19.40 -8.94 21.82
N PRO A 412 -18.58 -8.18 22.57
CA PRO A 412 -17.61 -7.29 21.95
C PRO A 412 -16.52 -8.05 21.18
N PHE A 413 -16.13 -9.26 21.61
CA PHE A 413 -15.17 -10.08 20.86
C PHE A 413 -15.70 -10.47 19.47
N LEU A 414 -16.97 -10.86 19.36
CA LEU A 414 -17.64 -11.12 18.08
C LEU A 414 -17.60 -9.90 17.16
N MET A 415 -17.82 -8.69 17.71
CA MET A 415 -17.71 -7.45 16.94
C MET A 415 -16.27 -7.17 16.50
N CYS A 416 -15.28 -7.43 17.36
CA CYS A 416 -13.86 -7.32 17.00
C CYS A 416 -13.49 -8.23 15.82
N LEU A 417 -14.01 -9.46 15.76
CA LEU A 417 -13.80 -10.37 14.63
C LEU A 417 -14.36 -9.81 13.31
N LEU A 418 -15.56 -9.21 13.35
CA LEU A 418 -16.17 -8.58 12.17
C LEU A 418 -15.42 -7.33 11.73
N VAL A 419 -15.05 -6.45 12.68
CA VAL A 419 -14.24 -5.25 12.40
C VAL A 419 -12.89 -5.65 11.82
N TYR A 420 -12.21 -6.64 12.39
CA TYR A 420 -10.93 -7.10 11.88
C TYR A 420 -11.06 -7.67 10.47
N ARG A 421 -12.14 -8.41 10.17
CA ARG A 421 -12.42 -8.91 8.82
C ARG A 421 -12.59 -7.77 7.81
N VAL A 422 -13.28 -6.68 8.16
CA VAL A 422 -13.42 -5.50 7.29
C VAL A 422 -12.06 -4.86 7.03
N LEU A 423 -11.26 -4.63 8.08
CA LEU A 423 -9.90 -4.06 7.96
C LEU A 423 -8.98 -4.94 7.09
N GLU A 424 -9.16 -6.26 7.11
CA GLU A 424 -8.43 -7.20 6.27
C GLU A 424 -8.87 -7.19 4.79
N GLY A 425 -10.16 -7.02 4.53
CA GLY A 425 -10.73 -6.95 3.18
C GLY A 425 -10.28 -5.74 2.36
N GLU A 426 -9.82 -4.66 3.00
CA GLU A 426 -9.35 -3.44 2.36
C GLU A 426 -7.86 -3.48 1.92
N ARG A 427 -7.20 -4.65 1.96
CA ARG A 427 -5.84 -4.78 1.41
C ARG A 427 -5.86 -4.56 -0.11
N PRO A 428 -5.09 -3.59 -0.64
CA PRO A 428 -5.02 -3.32 -2.07
C PRO A 428 -4.33 -4.44 -2.85
#